data_AF-A0A7I7LM92-F1
#
_entry.id   AF-A0A7I7LM92-F1
#
_cell.length_a   1.000
_cell.length_b   1.000
_cell.length_c   1.000
_cell.angle_alpha   90.00
_cell.angle_beta   90.00
_cell.angle_gamma   90.00
#
_symmetry.space_group_name_H-M   'P 1'
#
loop_
_entity.id
_entity.type
_entity.pdbx_description
1 polymer ?
#
loop_
_entity_poly.entity_id
_entity_poly.type
_entity_poly.pdbx_seq_one_letter_code
_entity_poly.pdbx_strand_id
1 'polypeptide(L)'
;MPKPPRVRLEVRERGDVIAETRAERQWPLENTDWRDLYLADDGVLDHELPAAEGSVSFHTRRRAAAFTLPVVADLELTGPMSLALWVSVEGADDVALFAGVEKWVGNKWVSFEGSYGSGRDRITTGWQRVSLRELDVE
;
A
#
# COMPACT_ATOMS: atom_id res chain seq x y z
N MET A 1 8.00 -23.39 -29.14
CA MET A 1 7.68 -22.62 -27.92
C MET A 1 6.75 -21.47 -28.33
N PRO A 2 5.53 -21.36 -27.77
CA PRO A 2 4.68 -20.21 -28.04
C PRO A 2 5.33 -18.93 -27.50
N LYS A 3 5.05 -17.79 -28.14
CA LYS A 3 5.56 -16.49 -27.70
C LYS A 3 4.95 -16.15 -26.32
N PRO A 4 5.76 -15.73 -25.33
CA PRO A 4 5.23 -15.33 -24.03
C PRO A 4 4.35 -14.07 -24.15
N PRO A 5 3.37 -13.89 -23.25
CA PRO A 5 2.55 -12.68 -23.23
C PRO A 5 3.39 -11.45 -22.90
N ARG A 6 2.88 -10.25 -23.24
CA ARG A 6 3.55 -8.98 -22.92
C ARG A 6 3.68 -8.78 -21.41
N VAL A 7 2.61 -9.09 -20.68
CA VAL A 7 2.56 -9.10 -19.22
C VAL A 7 1.91 -10.41 -18.79
N ARG A 8 2.49 -11.07 -17.78
CA ARG A 8 1.89 -12.19 -17.05
C ARG A 8 1.97 -11.86 -15.57
N LEU A 9 0.84 -11.89 -14.87
CA LEU A 9 0.76 -11.55 -13.46
C LEU A 9 0.08 -12.66 -12.66
N GLU A 10 0.41 -12.69 -11.38
CA GLU A 10 -0.24 -13.51 -10.36
C GLU A 10 -1.03 -12.59 -9.44
N VAL A 11 -2.33 -12.87 -9.28
CA VAL A 11 -3.13 -12.30 -8.20
C VAL A 11 -2.97 -13.20 -6.99
N ARG A 12 -2.41 -12.66 -5.90
CA ARG A 12 -2.06 -13.43 -4.71
C ARG A 12 -3.09 -13.22 -3.61
N GLU A 13 -3.58 -14.32 -3.04
CA GLU A 13 -4.57 -14.29 -1.96
C GLU A 13 -3.89 -14.20 -0.59
N ARG A 14 -2.82 -14.98 -0.39
CA ARG A 14 -2.01 -15.05 0.84
C ARG A 14 -0.73 -15.85 0.57
N GLY A 15 0.38 -15.51 1.20
CA GLY A 15 1.62 -16.29 1.12
C GLY A 15 2.02 -16.64 -0.32
N ASP A 16 2.04 -17.94 -0.61
CA ASP A 16 2.27 -18.57 -1.92
C ASP A 16 0.98 -18.97 -2.66
N VAL A 17 -0.19 -18.67 -2.10
CA VAL A 17 -1.50 -18.99 -2.68
C VAL A 17 -1.85 -17.98 -3.77
N ILE A 18 -1.83 -18.45 -5.01
CA ILE A 18 -2.23 -17.72 -6.20
C ILE A 18 -3.73 -17.92 -6.42
N ALA A 19 -4.50 -16.84 -6.37
CA ALA A 19 -5.92 -16.85 -6.71
C ALA A 19 -6.11 -17.00 -8.23
N GLU A 20 -5.30 -16.28 -9.01
CA GLU A 20 -5.36 -16.29 -10.46
C GLU A 20 -3.98 -16.04 -11.07
N THR A 21 -3.70 -16.68 -12.20
CA THR A 21 -2.61 -16.28 -13.09
C THR A 21 -3.19 -15.90 -14.44
N ARG A 22 -2.92 -14.68 -14.91
CA ARG A 22 -3.45 -14.21 -16.19
C ARG A 22 -2.44 -13.40 -17.01
N ALA A 23 -2.74 -13.31 -18.30
CA ALA A 23 -1.96 -12.53 -19.26
C ALA A 23 -2.65 -11.18 -19.52
N GLU A 24 -1.87 -10.12 -19.61
CA GLU A 24 -2.33 -8.76 -19.83
C GLU A 24 -1.62 -8.12 -21.03
N ARG A 25 -2.27 -7.16 -21.66
CA ARG A 25 -1.76 -6.49 -22.88
C ARG A 25 -0.70 -5.44 -22.56
N GLN A 26 -0.78 -4.82 -21.38
CA GLN A 26 0.06 -3.71 -20.96
C GLN A 26 0.18 -3.63 -19.42
N TRP A 27 1.11 -2.81 -18.96
CA TRP A 27 1.24 -2.38 -17.57
C TRP A 27 1.42 -0.85 -17.54
N PRO A 28 0.72 -0.10 -16.68
CA PRO A 28 -0.38 -0.51 -15.79
C PRO A 28 -1.57 -1.14 -16.54
N LEU A 29 -2.46 -1.84 -15.81
CA LEU A 29 -3.59 -2.52 -16.44
C LEU A 29 -4.54 -1.51 -17.10
N GLU A 30 -5.12 -1.89 -18.24
CA GLU A 30 -5.96 -0.99 -19.06
C GLU A 30 -7.24 -0.55 -18.33
N ASN A 31 -7.80 -1.42 -17.49
CA ASN A 31 -9.03 -1.18 -16.74
C ASN A 31 -8.76 -0.95 -15.25
N THR A 32 -7.60 -0.40 -14.88
CA THR A 32 -7.34 -0.01 -13.48
C THR A 32 -8.24 1.17 -13.13
N ASP A 33 -9.10 0.96 -12.13
CA ASP A 33 -9.89 2.01 -11.50
C ASP A 33 -9.07 2.67 -10.38
N TRP A 34 -8.49 3.84 -10.68
CA TRP A 34 -7.69 4.60 -9.72
C TRP A 34 -8.60 5.28 -8.71
N ARG A 35 -8.52 4.83 -7.45
CA ARG A 35 -9.34 5.35 -6.36
C ARG A 35 -8.48 5.94 -5.27
N ASP A 36 -8.81 7.17 -4.90
CA ASP A 36 -8.24 7.79 -3.71
C ASP A 36 -8.89 7.21 -2.45
N LEU A 37 -8.04 7.04 -1.43
CA LEU A 37 -8.42 6.67 -0.08
C LEU A 37 -7.83 7.70 0.87
N TYR A 38 -8.69 8.40 1.59
CA TYR A 38 -8.32 9.45 2.52
C TYR A 38 -8.12 8.88 3.92
N LEU A 39 -7.11 9.39 4.61
CA LEU A 39 -6.80 9.05 5.98
C LEU A 39 -7.81 9.78 6.88
N ALA A 40 -8.80 9.05 7.39
CA ALA A 40 -9.89 9.59 8.18
C ALA A 40 -9.68 9.35 9.69
N ASP A 41 -10.57 9.94 10.48
CA ASP A 41 -10.62 9.76 11.93
C ASP A 41 -10.81 8.28 12.31
N ASP A 42 -10.52 7.95 13.57
CA ASP A 42 -10.62 6.60 14.13
C ASP A 42 -9.76 5.53 13.42
N GLY A 43 -8.78 5.95 12.60
CA GLY A 43 -7.86 5.04 11.92
C GLY A 43 -8.52 4.29 10.77
N VAL A 44 -9.35 4.97 10.00
CA VAL A 44 -10.06 4.41 8.83
C VAL A 44 -9.52 5.02 7.54
N LEU A 45 -9.53 4.23 6.46
CA LEU A 45 -9.39 4.73 5.10
C LEU A 45 -10.78 4.92 4.50
N ASP A 46 -11.10 6.12 4.03
CA ASP A 46 -12.40 6.48 3.47
C ASP A 46 -12.28 6.91 1.99
N HIS A 47 -13.35 6.74 1.22
CA HIS A 47 -13.45 7.24 -0.15
C HIS A 47 -13.82 8.72 -0.22
N GLU A 48 -14.36 9.29 0.86
CA GLU A 48 -14.67 10.71 0.97
C GLU A 48 -13.62 11.47 1.77
N LEU A 49 -13.43 12.75 1.43
CA LEU A 49 -12.56 13.63 2.19
C LEU A 49 -13.12 13.83 3.61
N PRO A 50 -12.28 13.82 4.66
CA PRO A 50 -12.70 14.17 6.01
C PRO A 50 -13.35 15.56 6.05
N ALA A 51 -14.46 15.69 6.77
CA ALA A 51 -15.21 16.94 6.88
C ALA A 51 -14.48 18.01 7.72
N ALA A 52 -13.52 17.60 8.54
CA ALA A 52 -12.73 18.46 9.41
C ALA A 52 -11.24 18.13 9.28
N GLU A 53 -10.39 19.12 9.55
CA GLU A 53 -8.95 18.92 9.64
C GLU A 53 -8.60 18.08 10.87
N GLY A 54 -7.63 17.17 10.70
CA GLY A 54 -7.19 16.25 11.74
C GLY A 54 -5.70 15.95 11.64
N SER A 55 -5.15 15.34 12.70
CA SER A 55 -3.76 14.89 12.72
C SER A 55 -3.59 13.67 13.61
N VAL A 56 -2.62 12.82 13.27
CA VAL A 56 -2.18 11.69 14.10
C VAL A 56 -0.69 11.84 14.39
N SER A 57 -0.31 11.62 15.65
CA SER A 57 1.07 11.71 16.11
C SER A 57 1.55 10.37 16.63
N PHE A 58 2.81 10.05 16.35
CA PHE A 58 3.45 8.84 16.84
C PHE A 58 4.95 9.01 17.03
N HIS A 59 5.58 8.09 17.77
CA HIS A 59 7.03 8.14 17.98
C HIS A 59 7.77 7.57 16.77
N THR A 60 8.83 8.26 16.34
CA THR A 60 9.66 7.87 15.17
C THR A 60 10.25 6.47 15.22
N ARG A 61 10.32 5.84 16.40
CA ARG A 61 10.88 4.50 16.61
C ARG A 61 9.88 3.45 17.11
N ARG A 62 8.62 3.82 17.41
CA ARG A 62 7.63 2.93 18.04
C ARG A 62 6.20 3.38 17.72
N ARG A 63 5.29 2.40 17.59
CA ARG A 63 3.83 2.60 17.37
C ARG A 63 3.55 3.35 16.07
N ALA A 64 3.40 2.66 14.95
CA ALA A 64 2.98 3.30 13.71
C ALA A 64 1.52 3.78 13.80
N ALA A 65 1.19 4.86 13.09
CA ALA A 65 -0.20 5.14 12.75
C ALA A 65 -0.70 4.06 11.77
N ALA A 66 -1.93 3.62 11.94
CA ALA A 66 -2.54 2.58 11.13
C ALA A 66 -3.94 3.03 10.70
N PHE A 67 -4.25 2.81 9.42
CA PHE A 67 -5.54 3.13 8.83
C PHE A 67 -6.09 1.88 8.14
N THR A 68 -7.36 1.59 8.34
CA THR A 68 -8.00 0.35 7.89
C THR A 68 -9.07 0.64 6.84
N LEU A 69 -9.02 -0.03 5.71
CA LEU A 69 -10.12 -0.11 4.75
C LEU A 69 -10.91 -1.41 5.00
N PRO A 70 -12.19 -1.35 5.41
CA PRO A 70 -13.04 -2.53 5.49
C PRO A 70 -13.31 -3.10 4.09
N VAL A 71 -12.89 -4.35 3.85
CA VAL A 71 -13.14 -5.06 2.59
C VAL A 71 -14.37 -5.96 2.77
N VAL A 72 -15.47 -5.61 2.11
CA VAL A 72 -16.78 -6.29 2.26
C VAL A 72 -17.15 -7.20 1.08
N ALA A 73 -16.36 -7.18 0.01
CA ALA A 73 -16.49 -8.01 -1.18
C ALA A 73 -15.11 -8.28 -1.76
N ASP A 74 -15.01 -9.22 -2.71
CA ASP A 74 -13.76 -9.53 -3.39
C ASP A 74 -13.18 -8.26 -4.03
N LEU A 75 -11.94 -7.95 -3.64
CA LEU A 75 -11.22 -6.76 -4.08
C LEU A 75 -9.85 -7.17 -4.61
N GLU A 76 -9.59 -6.85 -5.87
CA GLU A 76 -8.28 -7.01 -6.47
C GLU A 76 -7.54 -5.67 -6.48
N LEU A 77 -6.32 -5.66 -5.93
CA LEU A 77 -5.40 -4.53 -6.01
C LEU A 77 -4.18 -4.92 -6.84
N THR A 78 -4.15 -4.47 -8.10
CA THR A 78 -3.06 -4.78 -9.04
C THR A 78 -2.55 -3.49 -9.69
N GLY A 79 -1.38 -3.05 -9.25
CA GLY A 79 -0.77 -1.81 -9.73
C GLY A 79 0.19 -1.19 -8.71
N PRO A 80 0.85 -0.08 -9.07
CA PRO A 80 1.52 0.76 -8.09
C PRO A 80 0.51 1.42 -7.15
N MET A 81 0.96 1.77 -5.95
CA MET A 81 0.20 2.57 -4.97
C MET A 81 1.03 3.80 -4.62
N SER A 82 0.36 4.92 -4.38
CA SER A 82 0.97 6.17 -3.91
C SER A 82 0.36 6.58 -2.58
N LEU A 83 1.18 7.09 -1.67
CA LEU A 83 0.75 7.64 -0.39
C LEU A 83 1.19 9.10 -0.30
N ALA A 84 0.24 10.03 -0.29
CA ALA A 84 0.48 11.45 -0.08
C ALA A 84 0.22 11.80 1.39
N LEU A 85 1.20 12.44 2.05
CA LEU A 85 1.13 12.79 3.46
C LEU A 85 1.53 14.25 3.69
N TRP A 86 0.83 14.91 4.61
CA TRP A 86 1.28 16.14 5.25
C TRP A 86 1.96 15.80 6.57
N VAL A 87 3.23 16.16 6.71
CA VAL A 87 4.08 15.66 7.80
C VAL A 87 4.81 16.80 8.50
N SER A 88 4.77 16.77 9.83
CA SER A 88 5.63 17.55 10.72
C SER A 88 6.41 16.62 11.64
N VAL A 89 7.63 17.00 12.03
CA VAL A 89 8.45 16.25 12.99
C VAL A 89 8.89 17.19 14.12
N GLU A 90 8.83 16.70 15.36
CA GLU A 90 9.29 17.41 16.54
C GLU A 90 10.62 16.82 17.03
N GLY A 91 11.58 17.69 17.37
CA GLY A 91 12.87 17.27 17.94
C GLY A 91 13.86 16.67 16.92
N ALA A 92 13.61 16.83 15.62
CA ALA A 92 14.53 16.47 14.55
C ALA A 92 14.33 17.37 13.33
N ASP A 93 15.38 17.55 12.53
CA ASP A 93 15.31 18.33 11.28
C ASP A 93 14.86 17.50 10.07
N ASP A 94 14.86 16.16 10.21
CA ASP A 94 14.53 15.23 9.13
C ASP A 94 14.07 13.87 9.68
N VAL A 95 13.33 13.12 8.86
CA VAL A 95 12.82 11.79 9.21
C VAL A 95 12.75 10.89 7.98
N ALA A 96 12.95 9.58 8.20
CA ALA A 96 12.63 8.55 7.21
C ALA A 96 11.26 7.95 7.55
N LEU A 97 10.33 8.04 6.62
CA LEU A 97 9.01 7.43 6.72
C LEU A 97 9.04 6.08 6.02
N PHE A 98 8.41 5.10 6.66
CA PHE A 98 8.18 3.77 6.12
C PHE A 98 6.68 3.52 6.14
N ALA A 99 6.12 3.14 4.99
CA ALA A 99 4.72 2.82 4.83
C ALA A 99 4.59 1.38 4.33
N GLY A 100 3.58 0.67 4.80
CA GLY A 100 3.31 -0.70 4.38
C GLY A 100 1.82 -0.96 4.28
N VAL A 101 1.43 -1.79 3.33
CA VAL A 101 0.04 -2.24 3.15
C VAL A 101 -0.05 -3.68 3.60
N GLU A 102 -0.91 -3.95 4.58
CA GLU A 102 -1.07 -5.26 5.19
C GLU A 102 -2.49 -5.79 4.94
N LYS A 103 -2.62 -7.10 4.68
CA LYS A 103 -3.91 -7.78 4.67
C LYS A 103 -4.17 -8.38 6.05
N TRP A 104 -5.37 -8.17 6.57
CA TRP A 104 -5.82 -8.72 7.85
C TRP A 104 -7.16 -9.43 7.66
N VAL A 105 -7.31 -10.60 8.28
CA VAL A 105 -8.58 -11.35 8.32
C VAL A 105 -8.94 -11.55 9.79
N GLY A 106 -9.92 -10.78 10.27
CA GLY A 106 -10.15 -10.61 11.70
C GLY A 106 -8.89 -10.08 12.38
N ASN A 107 -8.45 -10.73 13.46
CA ASN A 107 -7.24 -10.32 14.20
C ASN A 107 -5.96 -11.01 13.69
N LYS A 108 -6.00 -11.62 12.50
CA LYS A 108 -4.86 -12.36 11.95
C LYS A 108 -4.27 -11.61 10.76
N TRP A 109 -3.02 -11.20 10.89
CA TRP A 109 -2.22 -10.73 9.78
C TRP A 109 -1.97 -11.86 8.77
N VAL A 110 -2.16 -11.53 7.50
CA VAL A 110 -1.91 -12.40 6.36
C VAL A 110 -0.61 -11.97 5.71
N SER A 111 0.42 -12.82 5.83
CA SER A 111 1.70 -12.58 5.19
C SER A 111 1.69 -12.94 3.71
N PHE A 112 2.65 -12.38 2.99
CA PHE A 112 2.97 -12.68 1.61
C PHE A 112 4.44 -13.12 1.49
N GLU A 113 4.75 -13.79 0.38
CA GLU A 113 6.14 -14.05 0.00
C GLU A 113 6.84 -12.76 -0.41
N GLY A 114 7.81 -12.37 0.40
CA GLY A 114 8.66 -11.21 0.22
C GLY A 114 9.98 -11.51 -0.46
N SER A 115 10.85 -10.50 -0.43
CA SER A 115 12.19 -10.62 -0.99
C SER A 115 12.99 -11.74 -0.31
N TYR A 116 13.85 -12.40 -1.07
CA TYR A 116 14.78 -13.44 -0.59
C TYR A 116 14.11 -14.65 0.10
N GLY A 117 12.85 -14.96 -0.26
CA GLY A 117 12.11 -16.10 0.29
C GLY A 117 11.59 -15.88 1.72
N SER A 118 11.41 -14.61 2.11
CA SER A 118 10.78 -14.27 3.38
C SER A 118 9.26 -14.45 3.26
N GLY A 119 8.72 -15.56 3.76
CA GLY A 119 7.26 -15.80 3.82
C GLY A 119 6.48 -14.93 4.83
N ARG A 120 7.09 -13.87 5.35
CA ARG A 120 6.53 -12.94 6.35
C ARG A 120 6.62 -11.49 5.86
N ASP A 121 6.21 -11.22 4.64
CA ASP A 121 6.16 -9.87 4.11
C ASP A 121 4.74 -9.31 4.03
N ARG A 122 4.66 -8.00 3.83
CA ARG A 122 3.43 -7.23 3.59
C ARG A 122 2.98 -7.37 2.13
N ILE A 123 1.83 -6.81 1.78
CA ILE A 123 1.41 -6.72 0.36
C ILE A 123 2.44 -5.88 -0.41
N THR A 124 2.79 -4.71 0.13
CA THR A 124 3.82 -3.84 -0.41
C THR A 124 4.37 -2.93 0.69
N THR A 125 5.57 -2.38 0.48
CA THR A 125 6.24 -1.44 1.37
C THR A 125 6.88 -0.32 0.55
N GLY A 126 6.83 0.91 1.04
CA GLY A 126 7.53 2.07 0.49
C GLY A 126 8.25 2.83 1.59
N TRP A 127 9.23 3.65 1.20
CA TRP A 127 9.95 4.51 2.12
C TRP A 127 10.33 5.82 1.47
N GLN A 128 10.36 6.88 2.27
CA GLN A 128 10.74 8.22 1.82
C GLN A 128 11.53 8.92 2.92
N ARG A 129 12.70 9.46 2.56
CA ARG A 129 13.35 10.46 3.41
C ARG A 129 12.69 11.80 3.16
N VAL A 130 12.13 12.44 4.17
CA VAL A 130 11.28 13.63 3.99
C VAL A 130 12.06 14.83 3.43
N SER A 131 13.35 14.94 3.72
CA SER A 131 14.23 15.91 3.06
C SER A 131 14.38 15.70 1.55
N LEU A 132 14.12 14.49 1.03
CA LEU A 132 14.21 14.13 -0.40
C LEU A 132 12.83 14.04 -1.08
N ARG A 133 11.85 14.83 -0.61
CA ARG A 133 10.45 14.76 -1.06
C ARG A 133 10.14 15.44 -2.41
N GLU A 134 11.11 16.16 -2.98
CA GLU A 134 10.90 16.85 -4.26
C GLU A 134 10.70 15.81 -5.36
N LEU A 135 9.60 15.95 -6.09
CA LEU A 135 9.24 15.04 -7.17
C LEU A 135 9.91 15.50 -8.46
N ASP A 136 10.38 14.54 -9.26
CA ASP A 136 10.71 14.81 -10.65
C ASP A 136 9.42 15.11 -11.42
N VAL A 137 9.43 16.17 -12.22
CA VAL A 137 8.27 16.66 -12.98
C VAL A 137 8.30 16.22 -14.44
N GLU A 138 9.37 15.54 -14.87
CA GLU A 138 9.56 15.03 -16.24
C GLU A 138 9.02 13.61 -16.48
#